data_AF-A0A1P8AN84-F1
#
_entry.id   AF-A0A1P8AN84-F1
#
_cell.length_a   1.000
_cell.length_b   1.000
_cell.length_c   1.000
_cell.angle_alpha   90.00
_cell.angle_beta   90.00
_cell.angle_gamma   90.00
#
_symmetry.space_group_name_H-M   'P 1'
#
loop_
_entity.id
_entity.type
_entity.pdbx_description
1 polymer ?
#
loop_
_entity_poly.entity_id
_entity_poly.type
_entity_poly.pdbx_seq_one_letter_code
_entity_poly.pdbx_strand_id
1 'polypeptide(L)' 'MWNVVESFTLAKWIEVKSLGDNAFVIATDTCFSVLAHEFYGCLQNSIYFTDNKDIFKLDNGPMY' A
#
# COMPACT_ATOMS: atom_id res chain seq x y z
N MET A 1 -16.27 -5.60 34.47
CA MET A 1 -15.41 -4.55 33.88
C MET A 1 -15.44 -4.76 32.37
N TRP A 2 -15.56 -3.68 31.60
CA TRP A 2 -16.10 -3.66 30.24
C TRP A 2 -15.34 -4.49 29.20
N ASN A 3 -16.14 -5.03 28.28
CA ASN A 3 -15.81 -5.89 27.17
C ASN A 3 -15.01 -5.16 26.08
N VAL A 4 -13.95 -5.80 25.60
CA VAL A 4 -13.63 -5.83 24.18
C VAL A 4 -13.40 -7.29 23.83
N VAL A 5 -14.48 -8.00 23.50
CA VAL A 5 -14.35 -9.16 22.61
C VAL A 5 -14.20 -8.55 21.22
N GLU A 6 -13.00 -8.05 20.93
CA GLU A 6 -12.58 -7.88 19.55
C GLU A 6 -12.53 -9.29 19.00
N SER A 7 -13.63 -9.67 18.37
CA SER A 7 -13.72 -10.87 17.57
C SER A 7 -12.52 -10.84 16.62
N PHE A 8 -11.49 -11.63 16.94
CA PHE A 8 -10.39 -12.03 16.07
C PHE A 8 -11.00 -12.82 14.90
N THR A 9 -11.81 -12.15 14.09
CA THR A 9 -12.13 -12.60 12.76
C THR A 9 -10.80 -12.58 12.04
N LEU A 10 -10.25 -13.77 11.78
CA LEU A 10 -8.97 -13.94 11.09
C LEU A 10 -8.89 -12.94 9.94
N ALA A 11 -7.94 -12.01 10.05
CA ALA A 11 -7.68 -11.05 9.00
C ALA A 11 -7.52 -11.82 7.68
N LYS A 12 -8.47 -11.64 6.77
CA LYS A 12 -8.44 -12.32 5.48
C LYS A 12 -7.52 -11.52 4.57
N TRP A 13 -6.35 -12.08 4.29
CA TRP A 13 -5.49 -11.58 3.23
C TRP A 13 -6.20 -11.78 1.89
N ILE A 14 -6.29 -10.70 1.10
CA ILE A 14 -6.83 -10.73 -0.26
C ILE A 14 -5.67 -10.40 -1.19
N GLU A 15 -5.38 -11.31 -2.12
CA GLU A 15 -4.42 -11.04 -3.18
C GLU A 15 -5.00 -9.97 -4.13
N VAL A 16 -4.25 -8.89 -4.32
CA VAL A 16 -4.62 -7.80 -5.23
C VAL A 16 -3.64 -7.81 -6.41
N LYS A 17 -4.16 -7.98 -7.63
CA LYS A 17 -3.35 -8.05 -8.86
C LYS A 17 -3.00 -6.68 -9.42
N SER A 18 -3.76 -5.65 -9.07
CA SER A 18 -3.52 -4.27 -9.48
C SER A 18 -4.17 -3.32 -8.48
N LEU A 19 -3.48 -2.23 -8.16
CA LEU A 19 -3.97 -1.10 -7.39
C LEU A 19 -4.72 -0.09 -8.27
N GLY A 20 -4.74 -0.30 -9.59
CA GLY A 20 -5.30 0.64 -10.57
C GLY A 20 -4.56 1.96 -10.51
N ASP A 21 -5.30 3.05 -10.33
CA ASP A 21 -4.77 4.40 -10.18
C ASP A 21 -4.17 4.67 -8.78
N ASN A 22 -4.36 3.77 -7.82
CA ASN A 22 -3.78 3.98 -6.49
C ASN A 22 -2.27 3.75 -6.46
N ALA A 23 -1.61 4.47 -5.57
CA ALA A 23 -0.27 4.19 -5.09
C ALA A 23 -0.27 4.03 -3.57
N PHE A 24 0.44 3.03 -3.07
CA PHE A 24 0.63 2.82 -1.63
C PHE A 24 1.97 3.38 -1.19
N VAL A 25 1.98 4.07 -0.06
CA VAL A 25 3.20 4.50 0.64
C VAL A 25 3.32 3.69 1.91
N ILE A 26 4.41 2.95 2.03
CA ILE A 26 4.77 2.15 3.20
C ILE A 26 5.91 2.88 3.91
N ALA A 27 5.60 3.42 5.08
CA ALA A 27 6.56 4.01 5.98
C ALA A 27 6.74 3.15 7.24
N THR A 28 7.73 3.49 8.06
CA THR A 28 8.07 2.73 9.26
C THR A 28 6.91 2.60 10.25
N ASP A 29 6.08 3.65 10.38
CA ASP A 29 5.01 3.77 11.39
C ASP A 29 3.61 3.88 10.78
N THR A 30 3.50 4.13 9.47
CA THR A 30 2.21 4.31 8.80
C THR A 30 2.22 3.83 7.36
N CYS A 31 1.05 3.42 6.89
CA CYS A 31 0.81 3.03 5.52
C CYS A 31 -0.44 3.73 5.03
N PHE A 32 -0.40 4.33 3.85
CA PHE A 32 -1.56 4.99 3.26
C PHE A 32 -1.59 4.84 1.75
N SER A 33 -2.78 5.00 1.17
CA SER A 33 -3.02 5.00 -0.27
C SER A 33 -3.34 6.40 -0.73
N VAL A 34 -2.87 6.75 -1.92
CA VAL A 34 -3.23 7.98 -2.64
C VAL A 34 -3.70 7.65 -4.05
N LEU A 35 -4.49 8.52 -4.67
CA LEU A 35 -4.73 8.48 -6.11
C LEU A 35 -3.50 9.05 -6.81
N ALA A 36 -2.81 8.26 -7.62
CA ALA A 36 -1.52 8.65 -8.20
C ALA A 36 -1.65 9.89 -9.09
N HIS A 37 -2.75 10.02 -9.85
CA HIS A 37 -2.97 11.19 -10.71
C HIS A 37 -3.13 12.52 -9.95
N GLU A 38 -3.39 12.50 -8.64
CA GLU A 38 -3.50 13.70 -7.82
C GLU A 38 -2.13 14.22 -7.34
N PHE A 39 -1.06 13.43 -7.49
CA PHE A 39 0.27 13.76 -6.99
C PHE A 39 1.33 13.71 -8.11
N TYR A 40 1.91 14.87 -8.44
CA TYR A 40 2.93 14.95 -9.48
C TYR A 40 4.12 14.02 -9.21
N GLY A 41 4.47 13.19 -10.20
CA GLY A 41 5.55 12.21 -10.12
C GLY A 41 5.16 10.88 -9.44
N CYS A 42 3.94 10.77 -8.90
CA CYS A 42 3.43 9.52 -8.37
C CYS A 42 3.03 8.57 -9.52
N LEU A 43 3.43 7.30 -9.41
CA LEU A 43 3.16 6.27 -10.39
C LEU A 43 1.94 5.47 -9.96
N GLN A 44 0.95 5.34 -10.84
CA GLN A 44 -0.14 4.41 -10.61
C GLN A 44 0.38 2.97 -10.46
N ASN A 45 -0.41 2.14 -9.78
CA ASN A 45 -0.14 0.73 -9.58
C ASN A 45 1.23 0.44 -8.95
N SER A 46 1.61 1.25 -7.96
CA SER A 46 2.93 1.16 -7.33
C SER A 46 2.90 1.24 -5.81
N ILE A 47 3.97 0.72 -5.19
CA ILE A 47 4.23 0.73 -3.77
C ILE A 47 5.57 1.43 -3.54
N TYR A 48 5.54 2.51 -2.75
CA TYR A 48 6.70 3.29 -2.35
C TYR A 48 7.16 2.87 -0.97
N PHE A 49 8.46 2.58 -0.83
CA PHE A 49 9.09 2.28 0.46
C PHE A 49 9.92 3.49 0.91
N THR A 50 9.51 4.15 1.99
CA THR A 50 10.19 5.39 2.43
C THR A 50 11.60 5.15 2.95
N ASP A 51 11.84 3.96 3.51
CA ASP A 51 13.09 3.65 4.20
C ASP A 51 14.25 3.45 3.21
N ASN A 52 13.94 2.89 2.03
CA ASN A 52 14.94 2.55 1.01
C ASN A 52 14.85 3.41 -0.27
N LYS A 53 13.83 4.27 -0.39
CA LYS A 53 13.46 5.00 -1.63
C LYS A 53 13.15 4.08 -2.83
N ASP A 54 12.86 2.81 -2.56
CA ASP A 54 12.50 1.84 -3.59
C ASP A 54 11.05 2.03 -4.03
N ILE A 55 10.79 1.75 -5.31
CA ILE A 55 9.45 1.76 -5.89
C ILE A 55 9.19 0.41 -6.54
N PHE A 56 8.16 -0.28 -6.08
CA PHE A 56 7.70 -1.53 -6.67
C PHE A 56 6.47 -1.26 -7.53
N LYS A 57 6.56 -1.51 -8.84
CA LYS A 57 5.42 -1.37 -9.76
C LYS A 57 4.83 -2.75 -10.04
N LEU A 58 3.55 -2.94 -9.74
CA LEU A 58 2.92 -4.27 -9.85
C LEU A 58 2.92 -4.80 -11.29
N ASP A 59 2.92 -3.91 -12.29
CA ASP A 59 2.91 -4.31 -13.71
C ASP A 59 4.26 -4.81 -14.21
N ASN A 60 5.36 -4.33 -13.62
CA ASN A 60 6.69 -4.43 -14.22
C ASN A 60 7.76 -5.03 -13.27
N GLY A 61 7.39 -5.35 -12.03
CA GLY A 61 8.36 -5.72 -10.99
C GLY A 61 9.09 -4.49 -10.41
N PRO A 62 10.15 -4.69 -9.62
CA PRO A 62 10.89 -3.59 -8.99
C PRO A 62 11.60 -2.74 -10.05
N MET A 63 11.51 -1.41 -9.93
CA MET A 63 12.25 -0.45 -10.75
C MET A 63 13.48 0.01 -9.97
N TYR A 64 14.68 -0.34 -10.45
CA TYR A 64 15.98 0.00 -9.84
C TYR A 64 16.51 1.36 -10.30
#